data_AF-A0A5C8AAP8-F1
#
_entry.id   AF-A0A5C8AAP8-F1
#
_cell.length_a   1.000
_cell.length_b   1.000
_cell.length_c   1.000
_cell.angle_alpha   90.00
_cell.angle_beta   90.00
_cell.angle_gamma   90.00
#
_symmetry.space_group_name_H-M   'P 1'
#
loop_
_entity.id
_entity.type
_entity.pdbx_description
1 polymer ?
#
loop_
_entity_poly.entity_id
_entity_poly.type
_entity_poly.pdbx_seq_one_letter_code
_entity_poly.pdbx_strand_id
1 'polypeptide(L)'
;MKLTAHFYLLNDHFSPEYAEANHGGQESENNPLYEWEDELEVSEHLQSIAVKRDATFRLMGVMPEGEPFDHPVNNMFLVELQMENGQAGYFGVSESILDRFELTEDSENPVLKVYIKDYEPLANPMPGVFIASKEFPKALIF
;
A
#
# COMPACT_ATOMS: atom_id res chain seq x y z
N MET A 1 -8.50 -7.99 17.40
CA MET A 1 -7.88 -8.60 16.20
C MET A 1 -6.55 -7.90 15.93
N LYS A 2 -5.56 -8.57 15.33
CA LYS A 2 -4.33 -7.93 14.82
C LYS A 2 -4.29 -8.10 13.31
N LEU A 3 -3.82 -7.09 12.58
CA LEU A 3 -3.64 -7.17 11.13
C LEU A 3 -2.17 -6.89 10.81
N THR A 4 -1.56 -7.79 10.05
CA THR A 4 -0.25 -7.55 9.45
C THR A 4 -0.44 -7.22 7.97
N ALA A 5 0.16 -6.13 7.50
CA ALA A 5 0.13 -5.70 6.11
C ALA A 5 1.53 -5.73 5.51
N HIS A 6 1.68 -6.43 4.39
CA HIS A 6 2.89 -6.45 3.60
C HIS A 6 2.66 -5.70 2.29
N PHE A 7 3.61 -4.86 1.91
CA PHE A 7 3.63 -4.15 0.64
C PHE A 7 4.86 -4.55 -0.14
N TYR A 8 4.67 -4.88 -1.41
CA TYR A 8 5.74 -5.32 -2.31
C TYR A 8 5.75 -4.42 -3.53
N LEU A 9 6.88 -3.79 -3.85
CA LEU A 9 7.08 -3.22 -5.19
C LEU A 9 7.65 -4.29 -6.10
N LEU A 10 6.92 -4.64 -7.15
CA LEU A 10 7.35 -5.63 -8.13
C LEU A 10 8.57 -5.12 -8.89
N ASN A 11 9.53 -6.01 -9.12
CA ASN A 11 10.69 -5.71 -9.95
C ASN A 11 10.37 -5.94 -11.43
N ASP A 12 10.25 -4.86 -12.21
CA ASP A 12 10.03 -4.90 -13.66
C ASP A 12 11.22 -5.50 -14.44
N HIS A 13 12.40 -5.59 -13.82
CA HIS A 13 13.61 -6.23 -14.35
C HIS A 13 13.75 -7.70 -13.97
N PHE A 14 12.82 -8.26 -13.17
CA PHE A 14 12.80 -9.70 -12.92
C PHE A 14 12.71 -10.47 -14.24
N SER A 15 13.65 -11.39 -14.48
CA SER A 15 13.64 -12.29 -15.64
C SER A 15 13.09 -13.66 -15.24
N PRO A 16 11.87 -14.01 -15.66
CA PRO A 16 11.32 -15.35 -15.44
C PRO A 16 12.16 -16.44 -16.11
N GLU A 17 12.75 -16.15 -17.27
CA GLU A 17 13.57 -17.12 -18.01
C GLU A 17 14.86 -17.45 -17.27
N TYR A 18 15.53 -16.43 -16.70
CA TYR A 18 16.71 -16.64 -15.89
C TYR A 18 16.38 -17.43 -14.63
N ALA A 19 15.28 -17.08 -13.96
CA ALA A 19 14.77 -17.78 -12.78
C ALA A 19 14.48 -19.26 -13.08
N GLU A 20 13.78 -19.55 -14.18
CA GLU A 20 13.46 -20.93 -14.57
C GLU A 20 14.73 -21.74 -14.87
N ALA A 21 15.66 -21.16 -15.64
CA ALA A 21 16.86 -21.87 -16.08
C ALA A 21 17.88 -22.14 -14.96
N ASN A 22 17.96 -21.26 -13.94
CA ASN A 22 19.04 -21.29 -12.94
C ASN A 22 18.57 -21.51 -11.50
N HIS A 23 17.30 -21.21 -11.21
CA HIS A 23 16.75 -21.16 -9.85
C HIS A 23 15.36 -21.83 -9.74
N GLY A 24 14.95 -22.65 -10.72
CA GLY A 24 13.67 -23.38 -10.67
C GLY A 24 12.44 -22.48 -10.60
N GLY A 25 12.52 -21.31 -11.25
CA GLY A 25 11.46 -20.31 -11.31
C GLY A 25 11.42 -19.36 -10.12
N GLN A 26 12.36 -19.49 -9.16
CA GLN A 26 12.44 -18.65 -7.98
C GLN A 26 13.38 -17.46 -8.18
N GLU A 27 13.19 -16.43 -7.35
CA GLU A 27 14.08 -15.29 -7.29
C GLU A 27 15.48 -15.65 -6.78
N SER A 28 16.44 -14.78 -7.06
CA SER A 28 17.80 -14.88 -6.53
C SER A 28 18.39 -13.51 -6.29
N GLU A 29 19.55 -13.45 -5.64
CA GLU A 29 20.22 -12.18 -5.30
C GLU A 29 20.45 -11.28 -6.54
N ASN A 30 20.68 -11.88 -7.71
CA ASN A 30 20.90 -11.15 -8.97
C ASN A 30 19.62 -11.02 -9.83
N ASN A 31 18.49 -11.54 -9.37
CA ASN A 31 17.20 -11.52 -10.06
C ASN A 31 16.05 -11.48 -9.02
N PRO A 32 15.98 -10.43 -8.19
CA PRO A 32 14.97 -10.33 -7.14
C PRO A 32 13.58 -10.09 -7.74
N LEU A 33 12.54 -10.67 -7.13
CA LEU A 33 11.16 -10.49 -7.59
C LEU A 33 10.57 -9.14 -7.15
N TYR A 34 11.07 -8.60 -6.03
CA TYR A 34 10.62 -7.34 -5.46
C TYR A 34 11.78 -6.35 -5.37
N GLU A 35 11.54 -5.09 -5.72
CA GLU A 35 12.49 -3.98 -5.53
C GLU A 35 12.63 -3.62 -4.04
N TRP A 36 11.51 -3.66 -3.32
CA TRP A 36 11.48 -3.51 -1.87
C TRP A 36 10.24 -4.16 -1.26
N GLU A 37 10.32 -4.38 0.05
CA GLU A 37 9.25 -4.87 0.90
C GLU A 37 9.06 -3.92 2.10
N ASP A 38 7.82 -3.72 2.51
CA ASP A 38 7.47 -3.00 3.75
C ASP A 38 6.46 -3.83 4.56
N GLU A 39 6.59 -3.78 5.88
CA GLU A 39 5.75 -4.54 6.82
C GLU A 39 5.20 -3.61 7.90
N LEU A 40 3.88 -3.63 8.05
CA LEU A 40 3.17 -2.84 9.05
C LEU A 40 2.26 -3.75 9.87
N GLU A 41 2.26 -3.54 11.18
CA GLU A 41 1.29 -4.17 12.07
C GLU A 41 0.32 -3.11 12.59
N VAL A 42 -0.98 -3.39 12.46
CA VAL A 42 -2.01 -2.62 13.17
C VAL A 42 -1.98 -3.05 14.63
N SER A 43 -1.63 -2.11 15.50
CA SER A 43 -1.63 -2.30 16.95
C SER A 43 -2.98 -2.81 17.46
N GLU A 44 -2.99 -3.32 18.70
CA GLU A 44 -4.17 -3.92 19.31
C GLU A 44 -5.41 -3.02 19.23
N HIS A 45 -6.61 -3.62 19.34
CA HIS A 45 -7.93 -2.97 19.26
C HIS A 45 -8.53 -2.77 17.86
N LEU A 46 -8.13 -3.55 16.87
CA LEU A 46 -8.85 -3.61 15.58
C LEU A 46 -10.18 -4.36 15.74
N GLN A 47 -11.29 -3.71 15.35
CA GLN A 47 -12.65 -4.24 15.40
C GLN A 47 -13.08 -4.85 14.06
N SER A 48 -12.85 -4.16 12.94
CA SER A 48 -13.20 -4.68 11.61
C SER A 48 -12.32 -4.10 10.50
N ILE A 49 -12.30 -4.81 9.37
CA ILE A 49 -11.58 -4.45 8.15
C ILE A 49 -12.61 -4.37 7.01
N ALA A 50 -12.48 -3.37 6.14
CA ALA A 50 -13.31 -3.26 4.94
C ALA A 50 -12.48 -2.83 3.73
N VAL A 51 -12.60 -3.58 2.63
CA VAL A 51 -11.98 -3.23 1.36
C VAL A 51 -12.88 -2.27 0.57
N LYS A 52 -12.30 -1.19 0.07
CA LYS A 52 -12.96 -0.20 -0.79
C LYS A 52 -12.14 0.01 -2.07
N ARG A 53 -12.82 -0.08 -3.20
CA ARG A 53 -12.26 0.13 -4.55
C ARG A 53 -12.71 1.49 -5.08
N ASP A 54 -11.91 2.07 -5.97
CA ASP A 54 -12.20 3.36 -6.63
C ASP A 54 -12.60 4.47 -5.63
N ALA A 55 -12.05 4.40 -4.41
CA ALA A 55 -12.44 5.26 -3.31
C ALA A 55 -11.71 6.60 -3.36
N THR A 56 -12.20 7.56 -2.57
CA THR A 56 -11.53 8.84 -2.34
C THR A 56 -10.89 8.83 -0.96
N PHE A 57 -9.57 8.98 -0.91
CA PHE A 57 -8.81 9.19 0.31
C PHE A 57 -8.67 10.69 0.58
N ARG A 58 -8.78 11.12 1.83
CA ARG A 58 -8.55 12.53 2.23
C ARG A 58 -7.16 12.62 2.86
N LEU A 59 -6.21 13.17 2.12
CA LEU A 59 -4.87 13.44 2.61
C LEU A 59 -4.89 14.76 3.38
N MET A 60 -4.75 14.65 4.69
CA MET A 60 -4.84 15.77 5.64
C MET A 60 -3.54 15.89 6.43
N GLY A 61 -3.16 17.12 6.75
CA GLY A 61 -1.95 17.37 7.53
C GLY A 61 -1.75 18.86 7.77
N VAL A 62 -0.52 19.21 8.15
CA VAL A 62 -0.12 20.59 8.43
C VAL A 62 1.16 20.88 7.64
N MET A 63 1.15 21.99 6.91
CA MET A 63 2.30 22.52 6.18
C MET A 63 3.42 22.94 7.15
N PRO A 64 4.69 23.03 6.69
CA PRO A 64 5.79 23.51 7.52
C PRO A 64 5.54 24.88 8.19
N GLU A 65 4.77 25.76 7.53
CA GLU A 65 4.39 27.08 8.03
C GLU A 65 3.26 27.05 9.07
N GLY A 66 2.67 25.87 9.34
CA GLY A 66 1.60 25.66 10.30
C GLY A 66 0.19 25.72 9.72
N GLU A 67 0.04 25.95 8.40
CA GLU A 67 -1.26 25.95 7.74
C GLU A 67 -1.80 24.52 7.55
N PRO A 68 -3.04 24.21 7.98
CA PRO A 68 -3.63 22.90 7.74
C PRO A 68 -4.01 22.74 6.26
N PHE A 69 -3.88 21.52 5.74
CA PHE A 69 -4.34 21.17 4.39
C PHE A 69 -5.26 19.95 4.43
N ASP A 70 -6.13 19.84 3.42
CA ASP A 70 -7.04 18.71 3.24
C ASP A 70 -7.39 18.52 1.76
N HIS A 71 -6.75 17.55 1.12
CA HIS A 71 -6.88 17.28 -0.31
C HIS A 71 -7.48 15.89 -0.59
N PRO A 72 -8.43 15.78 -1.55
CA PRO A 72 -8.92 14.50 -2.00
C PRO A 72 -7.91 13.86 -2.96
N VAL A 73 -7.64 12.57 -2.75
CA VAL A 73 -6.92 11.69 -3.65
C VAL A 73 -7.92 10.65 -4.13
N ASN A 74 -8.34 10.78 -5.39
CA ASN A 74 -9.33 9.90 -5.99
C ASN A 74 -8.66 8.61 -6.51
N ASN A 75 -9.46 7.61 -6.89
CA ASN A 75 -8.99 6.39 -7.52
C ASN A 75 -8.05 5.56 -6.63
N MET A 76 -8.45 5.36 -5.37
CA MET A 76 -7.68 4.60 -4.37
C MET A 76 -8.30 3.24 -4.08
N PHE A 77 -7.47 2.21 -4.00
CA PHE A 77 -7.74 1.00 -3.25
C PHE A 77 -7.48 1.32 -1.78
N LEU A 78 -8.48 1.14 -0.92
CA LEU A 78 -8.37 1.38 0.50
C LEU A 78 -8.74 0.13 1.29
N VAL A 79 -7.96 -0.16 2.32
CA VAL A 79 -8.33 -1.07 3.39
C VAL A 79 -8.62 -0.21 4.60
N GLU A 80 -9.91 -0.03 4.89
CA GLU A 80 -10.38 0.73 6.04
C GLU A 80 -10.33 -0.14 7.29
N LEU A 81 -9.77 0.42 8.34
CA LEU A 81 -9.55 -0.21 9.63
C LEU A 81 -10.43 0.50 10.66
N GLN A 82 -11.40 -0.20 11.21
CA GLN A 82 -12.24 0.33 12.28
C GLN A 82 -11.72 -0.18 13.61
N MET A 83 -11.32 0.74 14.49
CA MET A 83 -10.80 0.44 15.82
C MET A 83 -11.94 0.41 16.85
N GLU A 84 -11.76 -0.33 17.96
CA GLU A 84 -12.75 -0.46 19.03
C GLU A 84 -13.12 0.89 19.69
N ASN A 85 -12.22 1.88 19.65
CA ASN A 85 -12.46 3.22 20.18
C ASN A 85 -13.24 4.14 19.21
N GLY A 86 -13.64 3.65 18.04
CA GLY A 86 -14.35 4.41 17.00
C GLY A 86 -13.44 5.22 16.07
N GLN A 87 -12.12 5.11 16.20
CA GLN A 87 -11.16 5.70 15.25
C GLN A 87 -11.09 4.84 13.97
N ALA A 88 -10.92 5.51 12.83
CA ALA A 88 -10.63 4.86 11.56
C ALA A 88 -9.15 5.02 11.19
N GLY A 89 -8.54 3.93 10.71
CA GLY A 89 -7.25 3.91 10.03
C GLY A 89 -7.41 3.47 8.58
N TYR A 90 -6.38 3.69 7.77
CA TYR A 90 -6.39 3.28 6.37
C TYR A 90 -5.02 2.77 5.97
N PHE A 91 -5.02 1.64 5.26
CA PHE A 91 -4.00 1.38 4.26
C PHE A 91 -4.56 1.75 2.89
N GLY A 92 -3.70 2.19 1.99
CA GLY A 92 -4.14 2.66 0.69
C GLY A 92 -3.09 2.53 -0.39
N VAL A 93 -3.53 2.18 -1.60
CA VAL A 93 -2.69 2.24 -2.79
C VAL A 93 -3.51 2.86 -3.92
N SER A 94 -2.90 3.76 -4.67
CA SER A 94 -3.44 4.24 -5.94
C SER A 94 -3.83 3.05 -6.84
N GLU A 95 -5.09 3.00 -7.29
CA GLU A 95 -5.59 1.89 -8.14
C GLU A 95 -4.75 1.72 -9.41
N SER A 96 -4.21 2.83 -9.91
CA SER A 96 -3.43 2.85 -11.13
C SER A 96 -2.06 2.15 -11.03
N ILE A 97 -1.50 2.01 -9.83
CA ILE A 97 -0.25 1.29 -9.55
C ILE A 97 -0.48 -0.02 -8.80
N LEU A 98 -1.72 -0.34 -8.42
CA LEU A 98 -2.04 -1.61 -7.83
C LEU A 98 -1.91 -2.73 -8.88
N ASP A 99 -1.20 -3.79 -8.53
CA ASP A 99 -1.19 -5.03 -9.30
C ASP A 99 -2.28 -5.98 -8.80
N ARG A 100 -2.18 -6.41 -7.54
CA ARG A 100 -3.12 -7.30 -6.88
C ARG A 100 -3.03 -7.14 -5.36
N PHE A 101 -4.00 -7.71 -4.66
CA PHE A 101 -3.98 -7.83 -3.21
C PHE A 101 -4.49 -9.21 -2.77
N GLU A 102 -4.05 -9.63 -1.59
CA GLU A 102 -4.52 -10.83 -0.91
C GLU A 102 -4.90 -10.45 0.51
N LEU A 103 -6.07 -10.86 0.98
CA LEU A 103 -6.51 -10.62 2.36
C LEU A 103 -7.08 -11.91 2.94
N THR A 104 -6.55 -12.34 4.09
CA THR A 104 -7.05 -13.52 4.80
C THR A 104 -8.03 -13.09 5.89
N GLU A 105 -9.32 -12.98 5.57
CA GLU A 105 -10.34 -12.47 6.51
C GLU A 105 -10.75 -13.46 7.61
N ASP A 106 -10.53 -14.78 7.42
CA ASP A 106 -11.01 -15.84 8.32
C ASP A 106 -10.00 -16.29 9.40
N SER A 107 -8.89 -15.57 9.58
CA SER A 107 -7.88 -15.89 10.60
C SER A 107 -8.00 -15.00 11.84
N GLU A 108 -7.59 -15.53 12.99
CA GLU A 108 -7.45 -14.76 14.24
C GLU A 108 -6.53 -13.53 14.07
N ASN A 109 -5.58 -13.64 13.13
CA ASN A 109 -4.68 -12.58 12.69
C ASN A 109 -4.76 -12.47 11.16
N PRO A 110 -5.64 -11.62 10.60
CA PRO A 110 -5.66 -11.36 9.17
C PRO A 110 -4.30 -10.84 8.67
N VAL A 111 -3.97 -11.23 7.44
CA VAL A 111 -2.79 -10.76 6.71
C VAL A 111 -3.26 -10.12 5.41
N LEU A 112 -2.86 -8.87 5.21
CA LEU A 112 -3.00 -8.14 3.96
C LEU A 112 -1.66 -8.23 3.21
N LYS A 113 -1.69 -8.59 1.94
CA LYS A 113 -0.56 -8.42 1.02
C LYS A 113 -1.00 -7.54 -0.13
N VAL A 114 -0.21 -6.52 -0.43
CA VAL A 114 -0.46 -5.60 -1.54
C VAL A 114 0.75 -5.58 -2.45
N TYR A 115 0.53 -5.80 -3.74
CA TYR A 115 1.56 -5.80 -4.76
C TYR A 115 1.39 -4.56 -5.63
N ILE A 116 2.47 -3.79 -5.77
CA ILE A 116 2.52 -2.50 -6.45
C ILE A 116 3.39 -2.66 -7.71
N LYS A 117 2.93 -2.08 -8.82
CA LYS A 117 3.66 -2.04 -10.10
C LYS A 117 4.73 -0.96 -10.08
N ASP A 118 5.88 -1.22 -10.67
CA ASP A 118 6.96 -0.24 -10.84
C ASP A 118 6.83 0.57 -12.16
N TYR A 119 5.62 1.02 -12.47
CA TYR A 119 5.35 1.70 -13.76
C TYR A 119 5.52 3.21 -13.71
N GLU A 120 5.36 3.80 -12.53
CA GLU A 120 5.54 5.23 -12.34
C GLU A 120 6.01 5.54 -10.92
N PRO A 121 6.68 6.69 -10.73
CA PRO A 121 7.08 7.12 -9.39
C PRO A 121 5.87 7.22 -8.47
N LEU A 122 6.05 6.80 -7.21
CA LEU A 122 5.02 6.89 -6.18
C LEU A 122 5.53 7.69 -4.98
N ALA A 123 4.59 8.22 -4.21
CA ALA A 123 4.84 8.86 -2.92
C ALA A 123 4.24 7.99 -1.80
N ASN A 124 4.93 7.94 -0.67
CA ASN A 124 4.46 7.33 0.57
C ASN A 124 4.31 8.43 1.64
N PRO A 125 3.22 9.23 1.63
CA PRO A 125 3.07 10.36 2.54
C PRO A 125 2.84 9.94 3.99
N MET A 126 2.38 8.72 4.23
CA MET A 126 2.19 8.15 5.56
C MET A 126 2.22 6.62 5.50
N PRO A 127 2.66 5.93 6.57
CA PRO A 127 2.83 4.48 6.56
C PRO A 127 1.63 3.73 6.00
N GLY A 128 1.90 2.89 4.99
CA GLY A 128 0.88 2.04 4.36
C GLY A 128 -0.04 2.76 3.38
N VAL A 129 0.26 4.01 3.00
CA VAL A 129 -0.45 4.75 1.95
C VAL A 129 0.53 5.07 0.81
N PHE A 130 0.32 4.47 -0.36
CA PHE A 130 1.16 4.66 -1.55
C PHE A 130 0.34 5.31 -2.67
N ILE A 131 0.77 6.49 -3.12
CA ILE A 131 0.03 7.30 -4.09
C ILE A 131 0.87 7.48 -5.34
N ALA A 132 0.31 7.16 -6.50
CA ALA A 132 0.96 7.38 -7.78
C ALA A 132 1.22 8.88 -8.00
N SER A 133 2.39 9.26 -8.53
CA SER A 133 2.77 10.67 -8.63
C SER A 133 1.77 11.51 -9.45
N LYS A 134 1.11 10.92 -10.45
CA LYS A 134 0.09 11.61 -11.24
C LYS A 134 -1.20 11.89 -10.47
N GLU A 135 -1.47 11.13 -9.40
CA GLU A 135 -2.66 11.22 -8.54
C GLU A 135 -2.37 12.02 -7.26
N PHE A 136 -1.11 12.30 -6.96
CA PHE A 136 -0.71 13.09 -5.80
C PHE A 136 -1.20 14.55 -5.91
N PRO A 137 -1.70 15.17 -4.81
CA PRO A 137 -2.18 16.55 -4.86
C PRO A 137 -1.07 17.53 -5.26
N LYS A 138 -1.23 18.16 -6.43
CA LYS A 138 -0.24 19.12 -6.97
C LYS A 138 0.06 20.30 -6.06
N ALA A 139 -0.89 20.66 -5.19
CA ALA A 139 -0.73 21.73 -4.21
C ALA A 139 0.31 21.41 -3.12
N LEU A 140 0.68 20.13 -2.97
CA LEU A 140 1.64 19.63 -1.98
C LEU A 140 3.01 19.29 -2.59
N ILE A 141 3.27 19.70 -3.83
CA ILE A 141 4.54 19.49 -4.53
C ILE A 141 5.30 20.82 -4.52
N PHE A 142 6.53 20.82 -3.98
CA PHE A 142 7.39 22.00 -3.82
C PHE A 142 8.72 21.84 -4.52
#